data_AF-W4M8Y6-F1
#
_entry.id   AF-W4M8Y6-F1
#
_cell.length_a   1.000
_cell.length_b   1.000
_cell.length_c   1.000
_cell.angle_alpha   90.00
_cell.angle_beta   90.00
_cell.angle_gamma   90.00
#
_symmetry.space_group_name_H-M   'P 1'
#
loop_
_entity.id
_entity.type
_entity.pdbx_description
1 polymer ?
#
loop_
_entity_poly.entity_id
_entity_poly.type
_entity_poly.pdbx_seq_one_letter_code
_entity_poly.pdbx_strand_id
1 'polypeptide(L)'
;MNYLHCIKNQAYVREPDASDHGEISDLTLGAVYKALPTLSHESEAGLVRIIDNSGEDYLYPASYFQPVDWDTVPVEKASHDTSLTVHLDPLTKAILRAEAIATHRSMGSLVRQWIKERLELPASPRSMAHEMGNEDRTYQR
;
A
#
# COMPACT_ATOMS: atom_id res chain seq x y z
N MET A 1 9.76 -4.03 3.76
CA MET A 1 8.88 -3.22 2.89
C MET A 1 7.72 -4.11 2.49
N ASN A 2 6.48 -3.74 2.84
CA ASN A 2 5.31 -4.56 2.50
C ASN A 2 4.60 -4.13 1.24
N TYR A 3 4.84 -2.90 0.77
CA TYR A 3 4.17 -2.34 -0.38
C TYR A 3 5.16 -1.67 -1.33
N LEU A 4 4.90 -1.83 -2.62
CA LEU A 4 5.73 -1.37 -3.72
C LEU A 4 4.88 -0.63 -4.74
N HIS A 5 5.32 0.56 -5.13
CA HIS A 5 4.70 1.40 -6.15
C HIS A 5 5.31 1.06 -7.52
N CYS A 6 4.48 0.71 -8.48
CA CYS A 6 4.91 0.37 -9.83
C CYS A 6 5.26 1.63 -10.63
N ILE A 7 6.52 1.74 -11.05
CA ILE A 7 7.05 2.85 -11.85
C ILE A 7 7.41 2.44 -13.28
N LYS A 8 7.30 1.15 -13.60
CA LYS A 8 7.54 0.58 -14.93
C LYS A 8 6.75 -0.71 -15.09
N ASN A 9 6.15 -0.93 -16.26
CA ASN A 9 5.36 -2.13 -16.58
C ASN A 9 5.67 -2.70 -17.98
N GLN A 10 6.85 -2.44 -18.53
CA GLN A 10 7.23 -2.93 -19.87
C GLN A 10 7.64 -4.40 -19.84
N ALA A 11 7.44 -5.17 -20.92
CA ALA A 11 7.96 -6.54 -20.99
C ALA A 11 9.51 -6.57 -20.82
N TYR A 12 10.01 -7.47 -19.97
CA TYR A 12 11.45 -7.66 -19.73
C TYR A 12 12.00 -9.00 -20.22
N VAL A 13 11.13 -9.98 -20.49
CA VAL A 13 11.52 -11.22 -21.16
C VAL A 13 11.55 -10.95 -22.66
N ARG A 14 12.74 -11.00 -23.26
CA ARG A 14 12.92 -10.87 -24.72
C ARG A 14 12.77 -12.24 -25.35
N GLU A 15 11.65 -12.50 -26.01
CA GLU A 15 11.60 -13.58 -26.98
C GLU A 15 12.32 -13.11 -28.26
N PRO A 16 13.22 -13.93 -28.86
CA PRO A 16 14.04 -13.52 -30.00
C PRO A 16 13.25 -13.06 -31.24
N ASP A 17 12.00 -13.51 -31.39
CA ASP A 17 11.13 -13.24 -32.54
C ASP A 17 9.85 -12.46 -32.17
N ALA A 18 9.68 -12.04 -30.92
CA ALA A 18 8.53 -11.23 -30.53
C ALA A 18 8.76 -9.76 -30.93
N SER A 19 8.08 -9.35 -32.00
CA SER A 19 8.00 -7.95 -32.46
C SER A 19 7.24 -7.02 -31.51
N ASP A 20 6.72 -7.53 -30.39
CA ASP A 20 5.82 -6.78 -29.51
C ASP A 20 6.50 -6.44 -28.18
N HIS A 21 6.86 -5.16 -28.04
CA HIS A 21 7.33 -4.56 -26.81
C HIS A 21 6.13 -4.16 -25.94
N GLY A 22 5.29 -5.14 -25.61
CA GLY A 22 4.03 -4.91 -24.89
C GLY A 22 4.22 -4.50 -23.44
N GLU A 23 3.22 -3.82 -22.90
CA GLU A 23 3.07 -3.68 -21.45
C GLU A 23 2.68 -5.03 -20.84
N ILE A 24 3.17 -5.29 -19.63
CA ILE A 24 2.77 -6.43 -18.82
C ILE A 24 1.36 -6.12 -18.31
N SER A 25 0.36 -6.86 -18.81
CA SER A 25 -1.05 -6.66 -18.44
C SER A 25 -1.32 -6.80 -16.94
N ASP A 26 -0.50 -7.60 -16.25
CA ASP A 26 -0.65 -7.89 -14.84
C ASP A 26 -0.01 -6.81 -13.94
N LEU A 27 0.66 -5.81 -14.54
CA LEU A 27 1.19 -4.63 -13.86
C LEU A 27 0.57 -3.34 -14.41
N THR A 28 -0.07 -2.59 -13.51
CA THR A 28 -0.60 -1.27 -13.77
C THR A 28 0.40 -0.23 -13.27
N LEU A 29 0.88 0.62 -14.19
CA LEU A 29 1.73 1.76 -13.84
C LEU A 29 1.01 2.67 -12.82
N GLY A 30 1.71 3.08 -11.76
CA GLY A 30 1.14 3.90 -10.69
C GLY A 30 0.44 3.11 -9.57
N ALA A 31 0.18 1.82 -9.77
CA ALA A 31 -0.48 1.01 -8.75
C ALA A 31 0.46 0.62 -7.60
N VAL A 32 -0.13 0.30 -6.45
CA VAL A 32 0.56 -0.21 -5.26
C VAL A 32 0.31 -1.70 -5.12
N TYR A 33 1.38 -2.47 -5.03
CA TYR A 33 1.40 -3.93 -4.92
C TYR A 33 1.91 -4.38 -3.56
N LYS A 34 1.42 -5.52 -3.07
CA LYS A 34 1.94 -6.14 -1.85
C LYS A 34 3.20 -6.95 -2.18
N ALA A 35 4.30 -6.65 -1.51
CA ALA A 35 5.53 -7.43 -1.59
C ALA A 35 5.51 -8.60 -0.60
N LEU A 36 6.07 -9.73 -1.03
CA LEU A 36 6.33 -10.89 -0.19
C LEU A 36 7.83 -10.97 0.16
N PRO A 37 8.19 -11.74 1.21
CA PRO A 37 9.59 -12.07 1.46
C PRO A 37 10.24 -12.65 0.20
N THR A 38 11.28 -11.97 -0.27
CA THR A 38 12.06 -12.38 -1.44
C THR A 38 13.22 -13.25 -0.96
N LEU A 39 13.42 -14.40 -1.59
CA LEU A 39 14.50 -15.32 -1.24
C LEU A 39 15.86 -14.70 -1.64
N SER A 40 16.94 -15.06 -0.94
CA SER A 40 18.26 -14.44 -1.16
C SER A 40 18.69 -14.48 -2.62
N HIS A 41 18.55 -15.63 -3.28
CA HIS A 41 18.92 -15.81 -4.70
C HIS A 41 18.07 -14.96 -5.67
N GLU A 42 16.81 -14.69 -5.33
CA GLU A 42 15.94 -13.82 -6.13
C GLU A 42 16.39 -12.35 -6.00
N SER A 43 16.72 -11.93 -4.77
CA SER A 43 17.22 -10.58 -4.51
C SER A 43 18.59 -10.34 -5.17
N GLU A 44 19.47 -11.34 -5.15
CA GLU A 44 20.78 -11.30 -5.80
C GLU A 44 20.63 -11.21 -7.34
N ALA A 45 19.57 -11.81 -7.89
CA ALA A 45 19.19 -11.66 -9.30
C ALA A 45 18.50 -10.32 -9.61
N GLY A 46 18.33 -9.44 -8.62
CA GLY A 46 17.64 -8.15 -8.78
C GLY A 46 16.14 -8.29 -9.00
N LEU A 47 15.53 -9.35 -8.48
CA LEU A 47 14.09 -9.62 -8.56
C LEU A 47 13.40 -9.33 -7.23
N VAL A 48 12.09 -9.08 -7.31
CA VAL A 48 11.21 -8.92 -6.15
C VAL A 48 9.93 -9.70 -6.36
N ARG A 49 9.45 -10.35 -5.29
CA ARG A 49 8.20 -11.11 -5.29
C ARG A 49 7.04 -10.22 -4.86
N ILE A 50 6.01 -10.11 -5.69
CA ILE A 50 4.78 -9.36 -5.39
C ILE A 50 3.53 -10.17 -5.71
N ILE A 51 2.41 -9.80 -5.09
CA ILE A 51 1.08 -10.20 -5.56
C ILE A 51 0.64 -9.20 -6.62
N ASP A 52 0.47 -9.62 -7.87
CA ASP A 52 0.12 -8.73 -9.00
C ASP A 52 -1.40 -8.63 -9.26
N ASN A 53 -1.81 -8.05 -10.40
CA ASN A 53 -3.24 -7.86 -10.72
C ASN A 53 -4.02 -9.17 -10.90
N SER A 54 -3.33 -10.29 -11.15
CA SER A 54 -3.94 -11.62 -11.22
C SER A 54 -4.31 -12.18 -9.84
N GLY A 55 -3.66 -11.67 -8.78
CA GLY A 55 -3.79 -12.17 -7.40
C GLY A 55 -2.77 -13.24 -7.03
N GLU A 56 -1.87 -13.62 -7.94
CA GLU A 56 -0.83 -14.63 -7.75
C GLU A 56 0.53 -13.99 -7.41
N ASP A 57 1.46 -14.79 -6.86
CA ASP A 57 2.79 -14.33 -6.48
C ASP A 57 3.87 -14.56 -7.55
N TYR A 58 4.28 -13.47 -8.21
CA TYR A 58 5.27 -13.51 -9.30
C TYR A 58 6.52 -12.69 -8.99
N LEU A 59 7.61 -13.03 -9.70
CA LEU A 59 8.89 -12.34 -9.63
C LEU A 59 9.02 -11.34 -10.77
N TYR A 60 9.32 -10.10 -10.40
CA TYR A 60 9.53 -9.01 -11.35
C TYR A 60 10.88 -8.33 -11.09
N PRO A 61 11.48 -7.63 -12.06
CA PRO A 61 12.68 -6.86 -11.82
C PRO A 61 12.44 -5.80 -10.74
N ALA A 62 13.29 -5.76 -9.71
CA ALA A 62 13.15 -4.81 -8.60
C ALA A 62 13.16 -3.35 -9.07
N SER A 63 13.83 -3.07 -10.20
CA SER A 63 13.86 -1.74 -10.85
C SER A 63 12.51 -1.26 -11.38
N TYR A 64 11.48 -2.10 -11.38
CA TYR A 64 10.12 -1.74 -11.80
C TYR A 64 9.33 -1.06 -10.69
N PHE A 65 9.87 -1.08 -9.48
CA PHE A 65 9.17 -0.66 -8.29
C PHE A 65 9.99 0.30 -7.46
N GLN A 66 9.27 1.10 -6.69
CA GLN A 66 9.81 1.87 -5.59
C GLN A 66 9.11 1.51 -4.30
N PRO A 67 9.79 1.55 -3.14
CA PRO A 67 9.12 1.46 -1.87
C PRO A 67 8.01 2.50 -1.72
N VAL A 68 6.86 2.07 -1.21
CA VAL A 68 5.76 2.97 -0.88
C VAL A 68 6.12 3.76 0.37
N ASP A 69 6.13 5.07 0.19
CA ASP A 69 6.22 6.08 1.24
C ASP A 69 5.23 7.21 0.92
N TRP A 70 4.95 8.05 1.90
CA TRP A 70 4.06 9.20 1.76
C TRP A 70 4.51 10.21 0.72
N ASP A 71 5.81 10.25 0.42
CA ASP A 71 6.40 11.14 -0.58
C ASP A 71 6.52 10.50 -1.98
N THR A 72 6.45 9.16 -2.08
CA THR A 72 6.78 8.43 -3.33
C THR A 72 5.56 7.95 -4.10
N VAL A 73 4.41 7.75 -3.45
CA VAL A 73 3.17 7.50 -4.18
C VAL A 73 2.72 8.84 -4.75
N PRO A 74 2.58 8.98 -6.09
CA PRO A 74 1.94 10.13 -6.69
C PRO A 74 0.46 10.05 -6.29
N VAL A 75 0.16 10.56 -5.10
CA VAL A 75 -1.18 10.97 -4.72
C VAL A 75 -1.48 12.10 -5.69
N GLU A 76 -1.97 11.78 -6.88
CA GLU A 76 -2.30 12.76 -7.91
C GLU A 76 -3.05 13.89 -7.24
N LYS A 77 -2.33 14.99 -7.01
CA LYS A 77 -2.77 16.22 -6.35
C LYS A 77 -3.82 16.00 -5.26
N ALA A 78 -3.42 15.41 -4.13
CA ALA A 78 -3.99 15.66 -2.79
C ALA A 78 -5.45 16.14 -2.78
N SER A 79 -6.36 15.37 -3.39
CA SER A 79 -7.76 15.49 -3.01
C SER A 79 -7.82 14.78 -1.68
N HIS A 80 -7.92 15.53 -0.58
CA HIS A 80 -8.10 14.99 0.77
C HIS A 80 -9.39 14.16 0.92
N ASP A 81 -10.09 13.89 -0.17
CA ASP A 81 -11.45 13.37 -0.23
C ASP A 81 -11.57 12.16 -1.17
N THR A 82 -10.59 11.24 -1.14
CA THR A 82 -10.78 9.92 -1.77
C THR A 82 -11.67 9.07 -0.87
N SER A 83 -12.83 8.66 -1.39
CA SER A 83 -13.80 7.83 -0.67
C SER A 83 -13.73 6.36 -1.10
N LEU A 84 -13.72 5.44 -0.13
CA LEU A 84 -13.98 4.02 -0.33
C LEU A 84 -15.45 3.73 0.02
N THR A 85 -16.23 3.21 -0.93
CA THR A 85 -17.60 2.73 -0.68
C THR A 85 -17.60 1.23 -0.45
N VAL A 86 -18.19 0.77 0.66
CA VAL A 86 -18.28 -0.65 1.03
C VAL A 86 -19.74 -1.05 1.14
N HIS A 87 -20.14 -2.09 0.40
CA HIS A 87 -21.45 -2.69 0.54
C HIS A 87 -21.43 -3.70 1.68
N LEU A 88 -22.31 -3.50 2.66
CA LEU A 88 -22.47 -4.36 3.83
C LEU A 88 -23.91 -4.87 3.86
N ASP A 89 -24.10 -6.09 4.34
CA ASP A 89 -25.42 -6.58 4.68
C ASP A 89 -26.02 -5.76 5.86
N PRO A 90 -27.34 -5.78 6.05
CA PRO A 90 -28.00 -4.98 7.07
C PRO A 90 -27.52 -5.25 8.50
N LEU A 91 -27.19 -6.50 8.84
CA LEU A 91 -26.77 -6.88 10.19
C LEU A 91 -25.37 -6.35 10.47
N THR A 92 -24.42 -6.54 9.56
CA THR A 92 -23.05 -6.03 9.70
C THR A 92 -23.03 -4.50 9.84
N LYS A 93 -23.86 -3.79 9.07
CA LYS A 93 -24.01 -2.33 9.19
C LYS A 93 -24.57 -1.90 10.55
N ALA A 94 -25.55 -2.63 11.08
CA ALA A 94 -26.15 -2.32 12.38
C ALA A 94 -25.15 -2.51 13.54
N ILE A 95 -24.36 -3.60 13.49
CA ILE A 95 -23.30 -3.86 14.46
C ILE A 95 -22.22 -2.76 14.38
N LEU A 96 -21.73 -2.44 13.17
CA LEU A 96 -20.76 -1.36 12.98
C LEU A 96 -21.24 -0.03 13.57
N ARG A 97 -22.52 0.30 13.39
CA ARG A 97 -23.12 1.49 13.99
C ARG A 97 -23.11 1.43 15.51
N ALA A 98 -23.46 0.29 16.12
CA ALA A 98 -23.47 0.13 17.57
C ALA A 98 -22.07 0.31 18.18
N GLU A 99 -21.05 -0.30 17.58
CA GLU A 99 -19.64 -0.15 17.99
C GLU A 99 -19.15 1.30 17.87
N ALA A 100 -19.52 1.99 16.79
CA ALA A 100 -19.19 3.40 16.62
C ALA A 100 -19.81 4.28 17.71
N ILE A 101 -21.07 4.02 18.08
CA ILE A 101 -21.75 4.72 19.18
C ILE A 101 -21.07 4.45 20.51
N ALA A 102 -20.76 3.19 20.82
CA ALA A 102 -20.11 2.78 22.07
C ALA A 102 -18.72 3.42 22.25
N THR A 103 -18.02 3.70 21.16
CA THR A 103 -16.70 4.36 21.15
C THR A 103 -16.75 5.88 20.96
N HIS A 104 -17.95 6.48 20.92
CA HIS A 104 -18.17 7.91 20.64
C HIS A 104 -17.51 8.39 19.34
N ARG A 105 -17.55 7.58 18.29
CA ARG A 105 -16.95 7.86 16.98
C ARG A 105 -17.99 7.81 15.87
N SER A 106 -17.66 8.40 14.72
CA SER A 106 -18.39 8.09 13.48
C SER A 106 -17.98 6.72 12.96
N MET A 107 -18.88 6.00 12.27
CA MET A 107 -18.57 4.70 11.65
C MET A 107 -17.33 4.80 10.74
N GLY A 108 -17.20 5.86 9.95
CA GLY A 108 -16.04 6.08 9.09
C GLY A 108 -14.74 6.28 9.88
N SER A 109 -14.79 6.97 11.03
CA SER A 109 -13.60 7.09 11.89
C SER A 109 -13.18 5.77 12.51
N LEU A 110 -14.15 4.93 12.90
CA LEU A 110 -13.88 3.61 13.46
C LEU A 110 -13.29 2.67 12.41
N VAL A 111 -13.88 2.62 11.21
CA VAL A 111 -13.34 1.83 10.08
C VAL A 111 -11.93 2.30 9.71
N ARG A 112 -11.68 3.62 9.63
CA ARG A 112 -10.33 4.14 9.37
C ARG A 112 -9.32 3.71 10.44
N GLN A 113 -9.73 3.65 11.71
CA GLN A 113 -8.88 3.15 12.78
C GLN A 113 -8.55 1.67 12.57
N TRP A 114 -9.55 0.81 12.33
CA TRP A 114 -9.32 -0.61 12.07
C TRP A 114 -8.45 -0.87 10.84
N ILE A 115 -8.61 -0.07 9.78
CA ILE A 115 -7.73 -0.12 8.60
C ILE A 115 -6.28 0.11 9.01
N LYS A 116 -6.01 1.13 9.85
CA LYS A 116 -4.64 1.42 10.33
C LYS A 116 -4.09 0.33 11.25
N GLU A 117 -4.94 -0.32 12.04
CA GLU A 117 -4.53 -1.41 12.93
C GLU A 117 -4.25 -2.71 12.16
N ARG A 118 -4.96 -2.92 11.04
CA ARG A 118 -4.89 -4.16 10.27
C ARG A 118 -3.87 -4.10 9.12
N LEU A 119 -3.61 -2.92 8.56
CA LEU A 119 -2.67 -2.72 7.47
C LEU A 119 -1.36 -2.13 8.00
N GLU A 120 -0.23 -2.67 7.54
CA GLU A 120 1.11 -2.14 7.80
C GLU A 120 1.39 -0.92 6.90
N LEU A 121 0.70 0.18 7.18
CA LEU A 121 0.86 1.44 6.44
C LEU A 121 2.21 2.09 6.77
N PRO A 122 2.88 2.75 5.80
CA PRO A 122 4.10 3.51 6.08
C PRO A 122 3.81 4.63 7.08
N ALA A 123 4.79 4.95 7.92
CA ALA A 123 4.67 5.99 8.93
C ALA A 123 4.38 7.34 8.26
N SER A 124 3.30 8.02 8.70
CA SER A 124 2.96 9.33 8.15
C SER A 124 3.91 10.40 8.66
N PRO A 125 4.36 11.34 7.82
CA PRO A 125 5.19 12.46 8.26
C PRO A 125 4.51 13.31 9.36
N ARG A 126 3.16 13.34 9.40
CA ARG A 126 2.39 13.97 10.49
C ARG A 126 2.44 13.22 11.82
N SER A 127 2.70 11.90 11.80
CA SER A 127 2.85 11.08 13.01
C SER A 127 4.22 11.30 13.67
N MET A 128 5.28 11.41 12.86
CA MET A 128 6.65 11.62 13.35
C MET A 128 6.85 12.97 14.03
N ALA A 129 6.18 14.03 13.55
CA ALA A 129 6.21 15.34 14.19
C ALA A 129 5.59 15.34 15.61
N HIS A 130 4.64 14.43 15.87
CA HIS A 130 3.97 14.31 17.16
C HIS A 130 4.76 13.46 18.17
N GLU A 131 5.61 12.53 17.68
CA GLU A 131 6.53 11.73 18.49
C GLU A 131 7.78 12.53 18.89
N MET A 132 8.39 13.27 17.97
CA MET A 132 9.52 14.17 18.28
C MET A 132 9.17 15.27 19.28
N GLY A 133 7.92 15.75 19.29
CA GLY A 133 7.45 16.75 20.26
C GLY A 133 7.18 16.19 21.66
N ASN A 134 7.17 14.86 21.84
CA ASN A 134 6.87 14.22 23.12
C ASN A 134 8.15 13.79 23.86
N GLU A 135 9.23 13.47 23.13
CA GLU A 135 10.55 13.15 23.72
C GLU A 135 11.21 14.38 24.38
N ASP A 136 10.97 15.58 23.85
CA ASP A 136 11.53 16.83 24.37
C ASP A 136 10.87 17.28 25.70
N ARG A 137 9.73 16.66 26.08
CA ARG A 137 9.04 16.91 27.36
C ARG A 137 9.44 15.96 28.47
N THR A 138 10.12 14.86 28.15
CA THR A 138 10.56 13.86 29.14
C THR A 138 11.90 14.19 29.82
N TYR A 139 12.63 15.21 29.35
CA TYR A 139 13.91 15.66 29.92
C TYR A 139 13.87 16.99 30.69
N GLN A 140 12.69 17.55 30.97
CA GLN A 140 12.52 18.79 31.74
C GLN A 140 11.69 18.64 33.03
N ARG A 141 11.75 17.51 33.74
CA ARG A 141 11.22 17.39 35.11
C ARG A 141 12.29 17.01 36.11
#